data_AF-A0A537B8A3-F1
#
_entry.id   AF-A0A537B8A3-F1
#
_cell.length_a   1.000
_cell.length_b   1.000
_cell.length_c   1.000
_cell.angle_alpha   90.00
_cell.angle_beta   90.00
_cell.angle_gamma   90.00
#
_symmetry.space_group_name_H-M   'P 1'
#
loop_
_entity.id
_entity.type
_entity.pdbx_description
1 polymer ?
#
loop_
_entity_poly.entity_id
_entity_poly.type
_entity_poly.pdbx_seq_one_letter_code
_entity_poly.pdbx_strand_id
1 'polypeptide(L)'
;AAQRYLVGNALTEADWRLLPTLVRFDAAYHHVFKCTWRPLSSYENLSDYMLDLYQVPGVSETVKLDHIVTGYYSIDRVNPTRIVPKIPKFDWTRPHDRARLGKALSAA
;
A
#
# COMPACT_ATOMS: atom_id res chain seq x y z
N ALA A 1 -13.89 9.38 3.63
CA ALA A 1 -13.61 8.73 4.94
C ALA A 1 -13.94 9.72 6.05
N ALA A 2 -14.19 9.25 7.28
CA ALA A 2 -14.48 10.13 8.43
C ALA A 2 -13.25 10.45 9.31
N GLN A 3 -12.13 9.74 9.11
CA GLN A 3 -10.93 9.84 9.95
C GLN A 3 -9.65 9.65 9.12
N ARG A 4 -8.54 10.24 9.58
CA ARG A 4 -7.25 10.22 8.88
C ARG A 4 -6.50 8.89 9.01
N TYR A 5 -6.57 8.22 10.15
CA TYR A 5 -5.94 6.91 10.38
C TYR A 5 -6.98 5.88 10.80
N LEU A 6 -6.57 4.63 11.05
CA LEU A 6 -7.49 3.57 11.47
C LEU A 6 -8.11 3.84 12.85
N VAL A 7 -7.37 4.53 13.72
CA VAL A 7 -7.80 4.87 15.09
C VAL A 7 -7.75 6.40 15.27
N GLY A 8 -8.70 7.10 14.65
CA GLY A 8 -8.82 8.55 14.72
C GLY A 8 -7.74 9.28 13.92
N ASN A 9 -7.07 10.23 14.58
CA ASN A 9 -6.09 11.13 13.96
C ASN A 9 -4.65 10.91 14.43
N ALA A 10 -4.40 9.86 15.22
CA ALA A 10 -3.06 9.43 15.63
C ALA A 10 -2.62 8.21 14.80
N LEU A 11 -1.35 8.17 14.42
CA LEU A 11 -0.75 6.96 13.87
C LEU A 11 -0.63 5.90 14.96
N THR A 12 -1.04 4.67 14.64
CA THR A 12 -0.99 3.54 15.57
C THR A 12 -0.38 2.30 14.92
N GLU A 13 -0.13 1.27 15.73
CA GLU A 13 0.32 -0.03 15.21
C GLU A 13 -0.66 -0.62 14.18
N ALA A 14 -1.96 -0.33 14.29
CA ALA A 14 -2.95 -0.81 13.33
C ALA A 14 -2.62 -0.34 11.90
N ASP A 15 -2.18 0.91 11.76
CA ASP A 15 -1.83 1.50 10.47
C ASP A 15 -0.60 0.82 9.87
N TRP A 16 0.40 0.55 10.70
CA TRP A 16 1.63 -0.14 10.32
C TRP A 16 1.40 -1.61 9.97
N ARG A 17 0.40 -2.27 10.57
CA ARG A 17 -0.02 -3.62 10.18
C ARG A 17 -0.77 -3.64 8.84
N LEU A 18 -1.47 -2.56 8.49
CA LEU A 18 -2.22 -2.46 7.24
C LEU A 18 -1.30 -2.09 6.05
N LEU A 19 -0.34 -1.18 6.25
CA LEU A 19 0.52 -0.67 5.19
C LEU A 19 1.18 -1.78 4.32
N PRO A 20 1.79 -2.83 4.90
CA PRO A 20 2.36 -3.93 4.13
C PRO A 20 1.39 -4.54 3.12
N THR A 21 0.11 -4.65 3.49
CA THR A 21 -0.92 -5.20 2.61
C THR A 21 -1.20 -4.25 1.45
N LEU A 22 -1.31 -2.94 1.73
CA LEU A 22 -1.66 -1.95 0.71
C LEU A 22 -0.56 -1.80 -0.35
N VAL A 23 0.70 -1.66 0.04
CA VAL A 23 1.82 -1.49 -0.90
C VAL A 23 2.06 -2.71 -1.79
N ARG A 24 1.58 -3.89 -1.38
CA ARG A 24 1.67 -5.14 -2.15
C ARG A 24 0.43 -5.40 -3.02
N PHE A 25 -0.66 -4.65 -2.82
CA PHE A 25 -1.96 -5.00 -3.35
C PHE A 25 -1.99 -4.97 -4.89
N ASP A 26 -1.73 -3.80 -5.48
CA ASP A 26 -1.76 -3.62 -6.95
C ASP A 26 -0.60 -4.35 -7.64
N ALA A 27 0.56 -4.43 -6.99
CA ALA A 27 1.75 -5.05 -7.58
C ALA A 27 1.70 -6.59 -7.58
N ALA A 28 1.01 -7.20 -6.61
CA ALA A 28 0.99 -8.66 -6.46
C ALA A 28 -0.42 -9.20 -6.18
N TYR A 29 -1.07 -8.82 -5.06
CA TYR A 29 -2.27 -9.51 -4.56
C TYR A 29 -3.44 -9.48 -5.53
N HIS A 30 -3.64 -8.34 -6.20
CA HIS A 30 -4.69 -8.16 -7.20
C HIS A 30 -4.63 -9.25 -8.27
N HIS A 31 -3.42 -9.65 -8.69
CA HIS A 31 -3.21 -10.64 -9.74
C HIS A 31 -2.95 -12.05 -9.20
N VAL A 32 -1.91 -12.22 -8.39
CA VAL A 32 -1.43 -13.54 -7.90
C VAL A 32 -2.51 -14.24 -7.05
N PHE A 33 -3.20 -13.47 -6.21
CA PHE A 33 -4.24 -13.99 -5.31
C PHE A 33 -5.66 -13.78 -5.82
N LYS A 34 -5.82 -13.23 -7.03
CA LYS A 34 -7.13 -13.00 -7.67
C LYS A 34 -8.05 -12.07 -6.87
N CYS A 35 -7.48 -11.11 -6.15
CA CYS A 35 -8.24 -10.04 -5.48
C CYS A 35 -8.68 -8.96 -6.49
N THR A 36 -9.41 -9.35 -7.54
CA THR A 36 -9.57 -8.59 -8.79
C THR A 36 -10.78 -7.68 -8.88
N TRP A 37 -11.57 -7.51 -7.81
CA TRP A 37 -12.77 -6.66 -7.87
C TRP A 37 -12.44 -5.24 -8.35
N ARG A 38 -11.44 -4.60 -7.73
CA ARG A 38 -10.92 -3.28 -8.10
C ARG A 38 -9.48 -3.12 -7.61
N PRO A 39 -8.59 -2.41 -8.32
CA PRO A 39 -7.26 -2.08 -7.83
C PRO A 39 -7.34 -1.07 -6.67
N LEU A 40 -6.34 -1.07 -5.79
CA LEU A 40 -6.19 -0.14 -4.68
C LEU A 40 -6.26 1.32 -5.17
N SER A 41 -5.59 1.61 -6.28
CA SER A 41 -5.58 2.93 -6.96
C SER A 41 -6.97 3.51 -7.27
N SER A 42 -8.01 2.67 -7.38
CA SER A 42 -9.39 3.13 -7.62
C SER A 42 -10.14 3.53 -6.34
N TYR A 43 -9.62 3.19 -5.17
CA TYR A 43 -10.19 3.57 -3.88
C TYR A 43 -9.50 4.82 -3.36
N GLU A 44 -10.06 5.99 -3.67
CA GLU A 44 -9.46 7.30 -3.32
C GLU A 44 -8.99 7.38 -1.87
N ASN A 45 -9.86 7.01 -0.91
CA ASN A 45 -9.53 7.09 0.51
C ASN A 45 -8.41 6.11 0.94
N LEU A 46 -8.34 4.92 0.34
CA LEU A 46 -7.33 3.90 0.69
C LEU A 46 -6.00 4.17 -0.02
N SER A 47 -6.07 4.63 -1.27
CA SER A 47 -4.91 5.09 -2.02
C SER A 47 -4.22 6.23 -1.31
N ASP A 48 -4.94 7.29 -1.00
CA ASP A 48 -4.36 8.45 -0.32
C ASP A 48 -3.92 8.12 1.12
N TYR A 49 -4.57 7.17 1.79
CA TYR A 49 -4.13 6.65 3.08
C TYR A 49 -2.79 5.92 2.97
N MET A 50 -2.63 5.05 1.96
CA MET A 50 -1.37 4.36 1.70
C MET A 50 -0.25 5.36 1.36
N LEU A 51 -0.55 6.42 0.61
CA LEU A 51 0.41 7.49 0.31
C LEU A 51 0.81 8.27 1.56
N ASP A 52 -0.13 8.63 2.44
CA ASP A 52 0.14 9.33 3.71
C ASP A 52 1.08 8.51 4.60
N LEU A 53 0.90 7.20 4.67
CA LEU A 53 1.82 6.31 5.38
C LEU A 53 3.17 6.13 4.67
N TYR A 54 3.16 5.96 3.34
CA TYR A 54 4.37 5.77 2.55
C TYR A 54 5.31 6.98 2.62
N GLN A 55 4.75 8.18 2.75
CA GLN A 55 5.48 9.45 2.82
C GLN A 55 5.95 9.82 4.24
N VAL A 56 5.65 8.99 5.26
CA VAL A 56 6.26 9.15 6.58
C VAL A 56 7.78 8.93 6.46
N PRO A 57 8.63 9.80 7.06
CA PRO A 57 10.08 9.68 6.95
C PRO A 57 10.60 8.28 7.27
N GLY A 58 11.47 7.74 6.41
CA GLY A 58 12.07 6.40 6.53
C GLY A 58 11.18 5.24 6.05
N VAL A 59 9.87 5.43 5.84
CA VAL A 59 8.98 4.33 5.44
C VAL A 59 9.22 3.89 4.01
N SER A 60 9.36 4.82 3.06
CA SER A 60 9.57 4.52 1.64
C SER A 60 10.81 3.65 1.41
N GLU A 61 11.85 3.81 2.23
CA GLU A 61 13.10 3.04 2.17
C GLU A 61 12.89 1.55 2.47
N THR A 62 11.85 1.21 3.24
CA THR A 62 11.50 -0.17 3.61
C THR A 62 10.75 -0.92 2.52
N VAL A 63 10.21 -0.22 1.51
CA VAL A 63 9.35 -0.81 0.48
C VAL A 63 10.17 -1.12 -0.77
N LYS A 64 10.60 -2.38 -0.90
CA LYS A 64 11.37 -2.87 -2.07
C LYS A 64 10.45 -3.61 -3.04
N LEU A 65 9.93 -2.88 -4.03
CA LEU A 65 8.89 -3.40 -4.93
C LEU A 65 9.36 -4.59 -5.77
N ASP A 66 10.60 -4.57 -6.26
CA ASP A 66 11.17 -5.68 -7.03
C ASP A 66 11.25 -6.98 -6.21
N HIS A 67 11.58 -6.87 -4.91
CA HIS A 67 11.62 -8.01 -4.00
C HIS A 67 10.21 -8.54 -3.73
N ILE A 68 9.25 -7.63 -3.51
CA ILE A 68 7.83 -7.97 -3.33
C ILE A 68 7.32 -8.76 -4.53
N VAL A 69 7.44 -8.20 -5.72
CA VAL A 69 6.92 -8.81 -6.96
C VAL A 69 7.60 -10.16 -7.19
N THR A 70 8.92 -10.22 -7.17
CA THR A 70 9.65 -11.47 -7.38
C THR A 70 9.24 -12.54 -6.37
N GLY A 71 9.09 -12.20 -5.08
CA GLY A 71 8.74 -13.15 -4.03
C GLY A 71 7.33 -13.74 -4.16
N TYR A 72 6.33 -12.96 -4.61
CA TYR A 72 4.98 -13.49 -4.81
C TYR A 72 4.84 -14.30 -6.11
N TYR A 73 5.46 -13.84 -7.20
CA TYR A 73 5.39 -14.54 -8.48
C TYR A 73 6.29 -15.79 -8.51
N SER A 74 7.16 -16.01 -7.53
CA SER A 74 7.90 -17.27 -7.35
C SER A 74 7.11 -18.37 -6.63
N ILE A 75 5.90 -18.10 -6.15
CA ILE A 75 5.10 -19.10 -5.44
C ILE A 75 4.49 -20.09 -6.45
N ASP A 76 5.09 -21.27 -6.55
CA ASP A 76 4.72 -22.30 -7.53
C ASP A 76 3.23 -22.67 -7.52
N ARG A 77 2.61 -22.72 -6.33
CA ARG A 77 1.19 -23.09 -6.18
C ARG A 77 0.24 -22.12 -6.91
N VAL A 78 0.62 -20.85 -7.03
CA VAL A 78 -0.24 -19.80 -7.62
C VAL A 78 0.31 -19.26 -8.95
N ASN A 79 1.60 -19.43 -9.22
CA ASN A 79 2.23 -19.09 -10.49
C ASN A 79 3.24 -20.17 -10.96
N PRO A 80 2.78 -21.31 -11.50
CA PRO A 80 3.66 -22.41 -11.90
C PRO A 80 4.60 -22.05 -13.06
N THR A 81 4.26 -21.03 -13.86
CA THR A 81 5.10 -20.57 -14.97
C THR A 81 6.31 -19.76 -14.51
N ARG A 82 6.29 -19.26 -13.26
CA ARG A 82 7.29 -18.33 -12.69
C ARG A 82 7.53 -17.06 -13.52
N ILE A 83 6.64 -16.75 -14.45
CA ILE A 83 6.69 -15.51 -15.21
C ILE A 83 6.39 -14.37 -14.23
N VAL A 84 7.32 -13.42 -14.17
CA VAL A 84 7.17 -12.17 -13.41
C VAL A 84 6.70 -11.09 -14.38
N PRO A 85 5.50 -10.52 -14.22
CA PRO A 85 5.02 -9.48 -15.12
C PRO A 85 5.78 -8.18 -14.90
N LYS A 86 5.88 -7.38 -15.98
CA LYS A 86 6.27 -5.98 -15.85
C LYS A 86 5.12 -5.23 -15.18
N ILE A 87 5.36 -4.74 -13.97
CA ILE A 87 4.41 -3.91 -13.22
C ILE A 87 4.51 -2.43 -13.65
N PRO A 88 3.43 -1.65 -13.55
CA PRO A 88 3.49 -0.22 -13.79
C PRO A 88 4.39 0.48 -12.78
N LYS A 89 4.97 1.62 -13.18
CA LYS A 89 5.65 2.50 -12.24
C LYS A 89 4.60 3.23 -11.41
N PHE A 90 4.66 3.05 -10.09
CA PHE A 90 3.80 3.77 -9.17
C PHE A 90 4.50 5.06 -8.71
N ASP A 91 3.83 6.20 -8.88
CA ASP A 91 4.24 7.43 -8.21
C ASP A 91 3.56 7.50 -6.83
N TRP A 92 4.23 6.91 -5.83
CA TRP A 92 3.80 6.97 -4.44
C TRP A 92 4.31 8.21 -3.70
N THR A 93 5.00 9.10 -4.41
CA THR A 93 5.46 10.39 -3.88
C THR A 93 4.51 11.54 -4.22
N ARG A 94 3.50 11.29 -5.06
CA ARG A 94 2.47 12.28 -5.37
C ARG A 94 1.77 12.79 -4.11
N PRO A 95 1.30 14.05 -4.09
CA PRO A 95 0.51 14.57 -2.98
C PRO A 95 -0.73 13.70 -2.71
N HIS A 96 -1.07 13.56 -1.44
CA HIS A 96 -2.27 12.91 -0.95
C HIS A 96 -3.18 13.93 -0.25
N ASP A 97 -4.49 13.70 -0.24
CA ASP A 97 -5.44 14.66 0.31
C ASP A 97 -5.86 14.31 1.77
N ARG A 98 -5.10 13.48 2.48
CA ARG A 98 -5.46 13.03 3.85
C ARG A 98 -5.50 14.14 4.90
N ALA A 99 -4.83 15.27 4.67
CA ALA A 99 -4.85 16.42 5.58
C ALA A 99 -6.26 17.01 5.78
N ARG A 100 -7.17 16.85 4.80
CA ARG A 100 -8.57 17.31 4.93
C ARG A 100 -9.33 16.64 6.07
N LEU A 101 -8.87 15.47 6.52
CA LEU A 101 -9.52 14.66 7.56
C LEU A 101 -9.01 14.96 8.97
N GLY A 102 -8.07 15.90 9.11
CA GLY A 102 -7.48 16.29 10.38
C GLY A 102 -5.96 16.33 10.35
N LYS A 103 -5.38 17.04 11.32
CA LYS A 103 -3.93 17.03 11.54
C LYS A 103 -3.53 15.69 12.14
N ALA A 104 -2.42 15.12 11.65
CA ALA A 104 -1.80 13.98 12.30
C ALA A 104 -1.37 14.42 13.70
N LEU A 105 -1.85 13.71 14.71
CA LEU A 105 -1.39 13.88 16.07
C LEU A 105 -0.05 13.16 16.18
N SER A 106 0.99 13.88 16.61
CA SER A 106 2.23 13.22 17.02
C SER A 106 1.89 12.30 18.17
N ALA A 107 2.36 11.05 18.10
CA ALA A 107 2.55 10.30 19.33
C ALA A 107 3.53 11.13 20.18
N ALA A 108 3.12 11.46 21.40
CA ALA A 108 3.99 12.10 22.38
C ALA A 108 5.12 11.14 22.81
#